data_AF-A0A370DIZ3-F1
#
_entry.id   AF-A0A370DIZ3-F1
#
_cell.length_a   1.000
_cell.length_b   1.000
_cell.length_c   1.000
_cell.angle_alpha   90.00
_cell.angle_beta   90.00
_cell.angle_gamma   90.00
#
_symmetry.space_group_name_H-M   'P 1'
#
loop_
_entity.id
_entity.type
_entity.pdbx_description
1 polymer ?
#
loop_
_entity_poly.entity_id
_entity_poly.type
_entity_poly.pdbx_seq_one_letter_code
_entity_poly.pdbx_strand_id
1 'polypeptide(L)'
;MTDTSAQFMRKASNYGLQEYLEIMGELSQISTKKGLLSRLQKELITYGLALYKNCQRCISIHEREADNLKATDFEFNQVKKIILFMNASPHGDSVLWDNWEYNWRDYSHSKIKERQQLREMVALAVAIVMQHERQIYLHLTTALDSGITIEEIFEIVPLAMLMDGAPTLSQIPTLLTYYDEYQKNNANV
;
A
#
# COMPACT_ATOMS: atom_id res chain seq x y z
N MET A 1 24.99 31.54 8.10
CA MET A 1 25.39 30.12 8.08
C MET A 1 24.17 29.23 7.82
N THR A 2 23.42 29.47 6.74
CA THR A 2 22.09 28.87 6.50
C THR A 2 21.95 28.23 5.11
N ASP A 3 23.04 27.97 4.40
CA ASP A 3 22.96 27.67 2.95
C ASP A 3 23.53 26.33 2.49
N THR A 4 24.18 25.56 3.36
CA THR A 4 24.79 24.28 2.94
C THR A 4 23.77 23.15 2.85
N SER A 5 22.84 23.04 3.80
CA SER A 5 21.81 21.99 3.79
C SER A 5 20.76 22.22 2.69
N ALA A 6 20.33 23.46 2.46
CA ALA A 6 19.37 23.79 1.40
C ALA A 6 19.97 23.59 -0.01
N GLN A 7 21.24 23.94 -0.20
CA GLN A 7 21.94 23.75 -1.47
C GLN A 7 22.31 22.28 -1.72
N PHE A 8 22.62 21.51 -0.67
CA PHE A 8 22.76 20.06 -0.74
C PHE A 8 21.42 19.38 -1.08
N MET A 9 20.31 19.78 -0.43
CA MET A 9 18.96 19.29 -0.77
C MET A 9 18.56 19.62 -2.20
N ARG A 10 18.93 20.79 -2.74
CA ARG A 10 18.73 21.15 -4.17
C ARG A 10 19.60 20.36 -5.15
N LYS A 11 20.78 19.86 -4.72
CA LYS A 11 21.62 18.98 -5.55
C LYS A 11 21.14 17.53 -5.47
N ALA A 12 20.79 17.06 -4.27
CA ALA A 12 20.21 15.75 -4.04
C ALA A 12 18.84 15.60 -4.71
N SER A 13 18.05 16.69 -4.81
CA SER A 13 16.79 16.71 -5.55
C SER A 13 16.95 16.56 -7.06
N ASN A 14 18.15 16.68 -7.63
CA ASN A 14 18.32 16.59 -9.08
C ASN A 14 18.92 15.25 -9.54
N TYR A 15 19.50 14.44 -8.64
CA TYR A 15 20.11 13.13 -8.95
C TYR A 15 19.44 11.94 -8.24
N GLY A 16 18.54 12.21 -7.29
CA GLY A 16 17.80 11.15 -6.58
C GLY A 16 16.29 11.29 -6.75
N LEU A 17 15.77 12.52 -6.76
CA LEU A 17 14.33 12.75 -6.88
C LEU A 17 13.85 12.58 -8.33
N GLN A 18 14.64 12.96 -9.34
CA GLN A 18 14.23 12.82 -10.74
C GLN A 18 14.11 11.33 -11.11
N GLU A 19 15.15 10.56 -10.83
CA GLU A 19 15.21 9.11 -11.05
C GLU A 19 14.12 8.39 -10.24
N TYR A 20 13.88 8.81 -8.99
CA TYR A 20 12.79 8.29 -8.17
C TYR A 20 11.41 8.60 -8.79
N LEU A 21 11.17 9.83 -9.26
CA LEU A 21 9.92 10.21 -9.91
C LEU A 21 9.72 9.48 -11.24
N GLU A 22 10.79 9.25 -12.00
CA GLU A 22 10.77 8.44 -13.23
C GLU A 22 10.38 6.99 -12.92
N ILE A 23 11.05 6.35 -11.94
CA ILE A 23 10.71 4.99 -11.48
C ILE A 23 9.25 4.92 -11.01
N MET A 24 8.80 5.90 -10.21
CA MET A 24 7.40 5.96 -9.76
C MET A 24 6.43 6.12 -10.93
N GLY A 25 6.81 6.90 -11.96
CA GLY A 25 6.07 7.03 -13.21
C GLY A 25 5.95 5.69 -13.93
N GLU A 26 7.06 4.97 -14.12
CA GLU A 26 7.10 3.65 -14.76
C GLU A 26 6.29 2.60 -13.98
N LEU A 27 6.44 2.55 -12.65
CA LEU A 27 5.66 1.66 -11.78
C LEU A 27 4.17 1.97 -11.88
N SER A 28 3.78 3.25 -11.95
CA SER A 28 2.39 3.65 -12.15
C SER A 28 1.85 3.17 -13.51
N GLN A 29 2.64 3.21 -14.57
CA GLN A 29 2.25 2.65 -15.86
C GLN A 29 2.13 1.12 -15.81
N ILE A 30 3.05 0.43 -15.14
CA ILE A 30 3.02 -1.04 -15.01
C ILE A 30 1.81 -1.48 -14.18
N SER A 31 1.53 -0.81 -13.07
CA SER A 31 0.40 -1.13 -12.19
C SER A 31 -0.97 -0.99 -12.87
N THR A 32 -1.09 -0.09 -13.84
CA THR A 32 -2.36 0.17 -14.54
C THR A 32 -2.56 -0.67 -15.80
N LYS A 33 -1.50 -1.31 -16.31
CA LYS A 33 -1.57 -2.21 -17.47
C LYS A 33 -2.40 -3.45 -17.16
N LYS A 34 -3.06 -3.95 -18.20
CA LYS A 34 -3.70 -5.28 -18.18
C LYS A 34 -2.64 -6.33 -17.90
N GLY A 35 -2.91 -7.21 -16.95
CA GLY A 35 -2.01 -8.28 -16.52
C GLY A 35 -2.80 -9.51 -16.10
N LEU A 36 -2.14 -10.38 -15.33
CA LEU A 36 -2.72 -11.58 -14.73
C LEU A 36 -3.73 -11.22 -13.64
N LEU A 37 -3.44 -10.19 -12.83
CA LEU A 37 -4.42 -9.64 -11.92
C LEU A 37 -5.42 -8.77 -12.69
N SER A 38 -6.71 -8.99 -12.42
CA SER A 38 -7.77 -8.10 -12.91
C SER A 38 -7.58 -6.69 -12.36
N ARG A 39 -8.11 -5.69 -13.08
CA ARG A 39 -8.03 -4.30 -12.63
C ARG A 39 -8.66 -4.12 -11.25
N LEU A 40 -9.79 -4.79 -10.98
CA LEU A 40 -10.45 -4.74 -9.68
C LEU A 40 -9.56 -5.30 -8.56
N GLN A 41 -8.88 -6.43 -8.77
CA GLN A 41 -7.94 -6.97 -7.79
C GLN A 41 -6.82 -5.97 -7.47
N LYS A 42 -6.24 -5.32 -8.49
CA LYS A 42 -5.19 -4.30 -8.29
C LYS A 42 -5.71 -3.11 -7.48
N GLU A 43 -6.92 -2.62 -7.76
CA GLU A 43 -7.50 -1.51 -7.00
C GLU A 43 -7.84 -1.91 -5.55
N LEU A 44 -8.36 -3.12 -5.31
CA LEU A 44 -8.64 -3.60 -3.94
C LEU A 44 -7.36 -3.78 -3.11
N ILE A 45 -6.29 -4.30 -3.72
CA ILE A 45 -4.96 -4.41 -3.07
C ILE A 45 -4.42 -3.02 -2.75
N THR A 46 -4.49 -2.09 -3.70
CA THR A 46 -3.99 -0.72 -3.51
C THR A 46 -4.83 0.06 -2.49
N TYR A 47 -6.15 -0.18 -2.44
CA TYR A 47 -7.03 0.34 -1.40
C TYR A 47 -6.62 -0.18 -0.01
N GLY A 48 -6.30 -1.47 0.12
CA GLY A 48 -5.76 -2.04 1.37
C GLY A 48 -4.46 -1.37 1.81
N LEU A 49 -3.51 -1.21 0.88
CA LEU A 49 -2.28 -0.46 1.13
C LEU A 49 -2.54 0.99 1.54
N ALA A 50 -3.51 1.66 0.91
CA ALA A 50 -3.89 3.04 1.23
C ALA A 50 -4.47 3.19 2.63
N LEU A 51 -5.30 2.23 3.05
CA LEU A 51 -5.82 2.13 4.41
C LEU A 51 -4.68 1.90 5.42
N TYR A 52 -3.79 0.95 5.13
CA TYR A 52 -2.63 0.66 6.00
C TYR A 52 -1.72 1.89 6.16
N LYS A 53 -1.43 2.60 5.06
CA LYS A 53 -0.64 3.84 5.07
C LYS A 53 -1.37 5.06 5.63
N ASN A 54 -2.68 4.93 5.92
CA ASN A 54 -3.55 6.02 6.35
C ASN A 54 -3.50 7.25 5.41
N CYS A 55 -3.39 7.02 4.10
CA CYS A 55 -3.34 8.09 3.10
C CYS A 55 -4.75 8.46 2.63
N GLN A 56 -5.36 9.51 3.18
CA GLN A 56 -6.75 9.89 2.87
C GLN A 56 -7.00 10.12 1.37
N ARG A 57 -6.07 10.79 0.68
CA ARG A 57 -6.17 10.99 -0.77
C ARG A 57 -6.12 9.66 -1.53
N CYS A 58 -5.21 8.76 -1.16
CA CYS A 58 -5.06 7.46 -1.80
C CYS A 58 -6.29 6.58 -1.54
N ILE A 59 -6.83 6.59 -0.31
CA ILE A 59 -8.06 5.90 0.07
C ILE A 59 -9.19 6.34 -0.85
N SER A 60 -9.43 7.65 -0.97
CA SER A 60 -10.49 8.20 -1.82
C SER A 60 -10.34 7.81 -3.30
N ILE A 61 -9.12 7.83 -3.83
CA ILE A 61 -8.86 7.46 -5.24
C ILE A 61 -9.18 5.98 -5.45
N HIS A 62 -8.52 5.09 -4.70
CA HIS A 62 -8.63 3.65 -4.95
C HIS A 62 -9.99 3.07 -4.53
N GLU A 63 -10.68 3.68 -3.56
CA GLU A 63 -12.08 3.35 -3.26
C GLU A 63 -12.99 3.67 -4.44
N ARG A 64 -12.87 4.88 -5.02
CA ARG A 64 -13.67 5.29 -6.17
C ARG A 64 -13.37 4.45 -7.42
N GLU A 65 -12.10 4.16 -7.69
CA GLU A 65 -11.75 3.33 -8.85
C GLU A 65 -12.25 1.89 -8.69
N ALA A 66 -12.17 1.32 -7.48
CA ALA A 66 -12.77 0.01 -7.19
C ALA A 66 -14.30 0.03 -7.35
N ASP A 67 -14.99 1.07 -6.87
CA ASP A 67 -16.44 1.25 -7.04
C ASP A 67 -16.86 1.37 -8.51
N ASN A 68 -16.10 2.14 -9.31
CA ASN A 68 -16.29 2.23 -10.76
C ASN A 68 -16.20 0.86 -11.45
N LEU A 69 -15.35 -0.04 -10.92
CA LEU A 69 -15.18 -1.42 -11.36
C LEU A 69 -16.18 -2.40 -10.74
N LYS A 70 -17.19 -1.90 -10.03
CA LYS A 70 -18.26 -2.68 -9.39
C LYS A 70 -17.79 -3.58 -8.26
N ALA A 71 -16.78 -3.13 -7.51
CA ALA A 71 -16.44 -3.74 -6.22
C ALA A 71 -17.68 -3.81 -5.32
N THR A 72 -17.85 -4.94 -4.64
CA THR A 72 -18.96 -5.16 -3.72
C THR A 72 -18.63 -4.62 -2.33
N ASP A 73 -19.68 -4.27 -1.55
CA ASP A 73 -19.52 -3.95 -0.13
C ASP A 73 -18.83 -5.09 0.64
N PHE A 74 -19.05 -6.34 0.21
CA PHE A 74 -18.38 -7.49 0.78
C PHE A 74 -16.85 -7.39 0.60
N GLU A 75 -16.38 -7.10 -0.61
CA GLU A 75 -14.94 -6.97 -0.92
C GLU A 75 -14.31 -5.82 -0.13
N PHE A 76 -14.93 -4.64 -0.10
CA PHE A 76 -14.45 -3.52 0.72
C PHE A 76 -14.36 -3.89 2.21
N ASN A 77 -15.37 -4.58 2.73
CA ASN A 77 -15.36 -5.05 4.11
C ASN A 77 -14.30 -6.14 4.36
N GLN A 78 -14.00 -7.00 3.38
CA GLN A 78 -12.88 -7.95 3.51
C GLN A 78 -11.55 -7.20 3.62
N VAL A 79 -11.31 -6.23 2.73
CA VAL A 79 -10.08 -5.40 2.76
C VAL A 79 -9.93 -4.70 4.11
N LYS A 80 -10.98 -4.04 4.61
CA LYS A 80 -10.95 -3.38 5.94
C LYS A 80 -10.63 -4.35 7.07
N LYS A 81 -11.22 -5.54 7.08
CA LYS A 81 -10.93 -6.59 8.08
C LYS A 81 -9.48 -7.06 8.01
N ILE A 82 -8.95 -7.26 6.80
CA ILE A 82 -7.54 -7.62 6.60
C ILE A 82 -6.64 -6.56 7.23
N ILE A 83 -6.87 -5.27 6.95
CA ILE A 83 -6.05 -4.19 7.51
C ILE A 83 -6.14 -4.14 9.04
N LEU A 84 -7.31 -4.39 9.64
CA LEU A 84 -7.43 -4.50 11.09
C LEU A 84 -6.59 -5.66 11.66
N PHE A 85 -6.60 -6.82 11.00
CA PHE A 85 -5.75 -7.95 11.39
C PHE A 85 -4.26 -7.63 11.27
N MET A 86 -3.84 -7.02 10.16
CA MET A 86 -2.44 -6.67 9.91
C MET A 86 -1.93 -5.64 10.93
N ASN A 87 -2.75 -4.64 11.27
CA ASN A 87 -2.43 -3.65 12.31
C ASN A 87 -2.35 -4.25 13.72
N ALA A 88 -3.04 -5.36 13.97
CA ALA A 88 -2.98 -6.09 15.23
C ALA A 88 -1.86 -7.14 15.27
N SER A 89 -1.05 -7.26 14.21
CA SER A 89 -0.01 -8.28 14.12
C SER A 89 1.12 -8.03 15.12
N PRO A 90 1.54 -9.06 15.86
CA PRO A 90 2.63 -8.93 16.82
C PRO A 90 3.98 -8.72 16.11
N HIS A 91 4.86 -7.94 16.74
CA HIS A 91 6.21 -7.66 16.25
C HIS A 91 7.29 -8.38 17.06
N GLY A 92 8.43 -8.69 16.43
CA GLY A 92 9.58 -9.33 17.09
C GLY A 92 9.28 -10.73 17.62
N ASP A 93 9.90 -11.12 18.74
CA ASP A 93 9.74 -12.44 19.38
C ASP A 93 8.53 -12.53 20.31
N SER A 94 7.44 -11.86 19.96
CA SER A 94 6.22 -11.85 20.78
C SER A 94 5.61 -13.25 20.90
N VAL A 95 5.28 -13.63 22.14
CA VAL A 95 4.54 -14.88 22.47
C VAL A 95 3.12 -14.92 21.87
N LEU A 96 2.64 -13.80 21.33
CA LEU A 96 1.34 -13.72 20.67
C LEU A 96 1.39 -14.18 19.21
N TRP A 97 2.58 -14.38 18.62
CA TRP A 97 2.73 -14.76 17.21
C TRP A 97 1.88 -15.98 16.84
N ASP A 98 2.03 -17.08 17.58
CA ASP A 98 1.34 -18.33 17.27
C ASP A 98 -0.19 -18.17 17.33
N ASN A 99 -0.68 -17.41 18.31
CA ASN A 99 -2.11 -17.11 18.44
C ASN A 99 -2.60 -16.21 17.30
N TRP A 100 -1.85 -15.18 16.94
CA TRP A 100 -2.22 -14.31 15.81
C TRP A 100 -2.23 -15.08 14.50
N GLU A 101 -1.20 -15.89 14.24
CA GLU A 101 -1.10 -16.73 13.04
C GLU A 101 -2.27 -17.73 12.96
N TYR A 102 -2.59 -18.41 14.07
CA TYR A 102 -3.73 -19.31 14.13
C TYR A 102 -5.04 -18.60 13.76
N ASN A 103 -5.30 -17.43 14.35
CA ASN A 103 -6.51 -16.65 14.08
C ASN A 103 -6.53 -16.08 12.65
N TRP A 104 -5.37 -15.69 12.10
CA TRP A 104 -5.26 -15.30 10.70
C TRP A 104 -5.65 -16.45 9.79
N ARG A 105 -5.08 -17.65 10.01
CA ARG A 105 -5.36 -18.84 9.18
C ARG A 105 -6.83 -19.23 9.23
N ASP A 106 -7.45 -19.20 10.42
CA ASP A 106 -8.88 -19.45 10.59
C ASP A 106 -9.74 -18.41 9.84
N TYR A 107 -9.42 -17.13 9.99
CA TYR A 107 -10.10 -16.05 9.28
C TYR A 107 -9.93 -16.16 7.76
N SER A 108 -8.70 -16.41 7.29
CA SER A 108 -8.33 -16.37 5.88
C SER A 108 -8.92 -17.54 5.10
N HIS A 109 -8.91 -18.73 5.69
CA HIS A 109 -9.44 -19.94 5.07
C HIS A 109 -10.90 -19.76 4.62
N SER A 110 -11.20 -20.19 3.40
CA SER A 110 -12.51 -20.05 2.80
C SER A 110 -12.75 -21.16 1.79
N LYS A 111 -13.99 -21.69 1.74
CA LYS A 111 -14.42 -22.62 0.69
C LYS A 111 -14.50 -21.98 -0.69
N ILE A 112 -14.60 -20.66 -0.74
CA ILE A 112 -14.55 -19.87 -1.97
C ILE A 112 -13.12 -19.37 -2.11
N LYS A 113 -12.41 -19.92 -3.10
CA LYS A 113 -10.96 -19.76 -3.29
C LYS A 113 -10.59 -18.31 -3.51
N GLU A 114 -11.36 -17.59 -4.32
CA GLU A 114 -11.15 -16.18 -4.68
C GLU A 114 -11.18 -15.27 -3.45
N ARG A 115 -11.95 -15.63 -2.41
CA ARG A 115 -11.99 -14.87 -1.15
C ARG A 115 -10.71 -15.05 -0.34
N GLN A 116 -10.20 -16.28 -0.26
CA GLN A 116 -8.92 -16.54 0.40
C GLN A 116 -7.78 -15.86 -0.37
N GLN A 117 -7.80 -15.96 -1.69
CA GLN A 117 -6.82 -15.32 -2.57
C GLN A 117 -6.79 -13.80 -2.38
N LEU A 118 -7.95 -13.13 -2.36
CA LEU A 118 -8.01 -11.69 -2.06
C LEU A 118 -7.39 -11.36 -0.69
N ARG A 119 -7.70 -12.16 0.34
CA ARG A 119 -7.18 -11.94 1.70
C ARG A 119 -5.67 -12.05 1.76
N GLU A 120 -5.12 -13.12 1.21
CA GLU A 120 -3.68 -13.36 1.23
C GLU A 120 -2.91 -12.37 0.35
N MET A 121 -3.44 -11.96 -0.81
CA MET A 121 -2.78 -10.96 -1.66
C MET A 121 -2.73 -9.57 -1.02
N VAL A 122 -3.83 -9.11 -0.42
CA VAL A 122 -3.86 -7.81 0.29
C VAL A 122 -2.93 -7.85 1.49
N ALA A 123 -2.95 -8.94 2.26
CA ALA A 123 -2.08 -9.13 3.42
C ALA A 123 -0.61 -9.20 3.03
N LEU A 124 -0.27 -9.93 1.96
CA LEU A 124 1.09 -10.00 1.42
C LEU A 124 1.58 -8.62 1.00
N ALA A 125 0.75 -7.82 0.31
CA ALA A 125 1.11 -6.47 -0.08
C ALA A 125 1.46 -5.60 1.14
N VAL A 126 0.64 -5.68 2.19
CA VAL A 126 0.87 -4.97 3.45
C VAL A 126 2.11 -5.50 4.18
N ALA A 127 2.32 -6.81 4.21
CA ALA A 127 3.49 -7.43 4.85
C ALA A 127 4.82 -7.03 4.17
N ILE A 128 4.83 -6.88 2.84
CA ILE A 128 5.97 -6.34 2.08
C ILE A 128 6.26 -4.91 2.54
N VAL A 129 5.24 -4.05 2.59
CA VAL A 129 5.39 -2.65 3.02
C VAL A 129 5.78 -2.54 4.50
N MET A 130 5.29 -3.45 5.35
CA MET A 130 5.69 -3.56 6.77
C MET A 130 7.11 -4.11 6.94
N GLN A 131 7.71 -4.68 5.89
CA GLN A 131 9.00 -5.37 5.94
C GLN A 131 9.02 -6.50 6.98
N HIS A 132 7.90 -7.22 7.13
CA HIS A 132 7.74 -8.23 8.16
C HIS A 132 7.95 -9.65 7.62
N GLU A 133 9.17 -10.16 7.74
CA GLU A 133 9.60 -11.44 7.14
C GLU A 133 8.66 -12.62 7.42
N ARG A 134 8.26 -12.85 8.69
CA ARG A 134 7.36 -13.97 9.02
C ARG A 134 5.98 -13.84 8.35
N GLN A 135 5.46 -12.62 8.20
CA GLN A 135 4.18 -12.39 7.52
C GLN A 135 4.33 -12.52 6.01
N ILE A 136 5.45 -12.05 5.44
CA ILE A 136 5.76 -12.26 4.02
C ILE A 136 5.78 -13.76 3.73
N TYR A 137 6.48 -14.56 4.54
CA TYR A 137 6.50 -16.02 4.41
C TYR A 137 5.09 -16.64 4.53
N LEU A 138 4.35 -16.27 5.58
CA LEU A 138 2.99 -16.77 5.84
C LEU A 138 2.03 -16.51 4.68
N HIS A 139 1.93 -15.25 4.24
CA HIS A 139 0.97 -14.86 3.21
C HIS A 139 1.41 -15.34 1.81
N LEU A 140 2.72 -15.35 1.51
CA LEU A 140 3.24 -15.91 0.26
C LEU A 140 2.91 -17.39 0.13
N THR A 141 3.25 -18.19 1.14
CA THR A 141 3.01 -19.64 1.11
C THR A 141 1.52 -19.95 1.00
N THR A 142 0.69 -19.28 1.79
CA THR A 142 -0.77 -19.49 1.75
C THR A 142 -1.39 -19.02 0.43
N ALA A 143 -0.90 -17.94 -0.17
CA ALA A 143 -1.31 -17.50 -1.51
C ALA A 143 -0.99 -18.56 -2.58
N LEU A 144 0.24 -19.08 -2.58
CA LEU A 144 0.68 -20.13 -3.50
C LEU A 144 -0.12 -21.43 -3.32
N ASP A 145 -0.35 -21.85 -2.07
CA ASP A 145 -1.17 -23.03 -1.74
C ASP A 145 -2.64 -22.85 -2.18
N SER A 146 -3.14 -21.61 -2.15
CA SER A 146 -4.42 -21.23 -2.74
C SER A 146 -4.35 -21.09 -4.27
N GLY A 147 -3.30 -21.59 -4.92
CA GLY A 147 -3.15 -21.68 -6.38
C GLY A 147 -3.00 -20.34 -7.10
N ILE A 148 -2.58 -19.27 -6.41
CA ILE A 148 -2.09 -18.05 -7.07
C ILE A 148 -0.68 -18.35 -7.60
N THR A 149 -0.39 -17.90 -8.80
CA THR A 149 0.94 -18.05 -9.41
C THR A 149 1.92 -17.03 -8.86
N ILE A 150 3.22 -17.31 -8.97
CA ILE A 150 4.23 -16.33 -8.56
C ILE A 150 4.22 -15.10 -9.47
N GLU A 151 3.86 -15.28 -10.75
CA GLU A 151 3.70 -14.21 -11.72
C GLU A 151 2.55 -13.26 -11.34
N GLU A 152 1.42 -13.78 -10.86
CA GLU A 152 0.35 -12.96 -10.29
C GLU A 152 0.81 -12.18 -9.05
N ILE A 153 1.56 -12.82 -8.16
CA ILE A 153 2.11 -12.18 -6.96
C ILE A 153 3.10 -11.07 -7.31
N PHE A 154 3.91 -11.24 -8.36
CA PHE A 154 4.83 -10.20 -8.83
C PHE A 154 4.11 -8.93 -9.30
N GLU A 155 2.84 -9.00 -9.72
CA GLU A 155 2.05 -7.79 -10.03
C GLU A 155 1.67 -6.97 -8.77
N ILE A 156 1.86 -7.51 -7.57
CA ILE A 156 1.66 -6.80 -6.29
C ILE A 156 2.85 -5.88 -5.98
N VAL A 157 4.07 -6.26 -6.38
CA VAL A 157 5.31 -5.54 -6.02
C VAL A 157 5.27 -4.07 -6.47
N PRO A 158 4.88 -3.73 -7.72
CA PRO A 158 4.74 -2.34 -8.13
C PRO A 158 3.71 -1.56 -7.30
N LEU A 159 2.61 -2.18 -6.87
CA LEU A 159 1.60 -1.55 -6.02
C LEU A 159 2.17 -1.23 -4.64
N ALA A 160 2.89 -2.18 -4.05
CA ALA A 160 3.56 -2.01 -2.76
C ALA A 160 4.61 -0.89 -2.82
N MET A 161 5.46 -0.88 -3.85
CA MET A 161 6.49 0.16 -4.04
C MET A 161 5.86 1.54 -4.24
N LEU A 162 4.82 1.65 -5.07
CA LEU A 162 4.10 2.90 -5.26
C LEU A 162 3.50 3.39 -3.95
N MET A 163 2.89 2.51 -3.16
CA MET A 163 2.25 2.90 -1.91
C MET A 163 3.23 3.13 -0.76
N ASP A 164 4.49 2.72 -0.88
CA ASP A 164 5.53 3.09 0.09
C ASP A 164 6.08 4.50 -0.15
N GLY A 165 5.87 5.06 -1.36
CA GLY A 165 6.41 6.36 -1.77
C GLY A 165 5.38 7.46 -2.11
N ALA A 166 4.30 7.09 -2.81
CA ALA A 166 3.27 7.99 -3.29
C ALA A 166 2.48 8.71 -2.18
N PRO A 167 2.18 8.08 -1.02
CA PRO A 167 1.54 8.79 0.08
C PRO A 167 2.31 10.03 0.52
N THR A 168 3.64 9.96 0.62
CA THR A 168 4.49 11.10 0.98
C THR A 168 4.44 12.19 -0.09
N LEU A 169 4.57 11.83 -1.38
CA LEU A 169 4.45 12.78 -2.49
C LEU A 169 3.09 13.47 -2.52
N SER A 170 2.02 12.74 -2.15
CA SER A 170 0.66 13.27 -2.15
C SER A 170 0.43 14.39 -1.12
N GLN A 171 1.35 14.57 -0.14
CA GLN A 171 1.29 15.62 0.87
C GLN A 171 1.89 16.96 0.42
N ILE A 172 2.62 17.00 -0.70
CA ILE A 172 3.26 18.23 -1.20
C ILE A 172 2.24 19.38 -1.36
N PRO A 173 1.05 19.20 -1.97
CA PRO A 173 0.08 20.29 -2.08
C PRO A 173 -0.38 20.83 -0.73
N THR A 174 -0.63 19.95 0.25
CA THR A 174 -1.04 20.32 1.61
C THR A 174 0.02 21.18 2.29
N LEU A 175 1.30 20.79 2.16
CA LEU A 175 2.43 21.58 2.69
C LEU A 175 2.48 22.99 2.07
N LEU A 176 2.32 23.09 0.75
CA LEU A 176 2.32 24.37 0.04
C LEU A 176 1.14 25.26 0.46
N THR A 177 -0.06 24.68 0.61
CA THR A 177 -1.22 25.43 1.12
C THR A 177 -0.96 26.04 2.48
N TYR A 178 -0.42 25.27 3.43
CA TYR A 178 -0.11 25.80 4.76
C TYR A 178 1.04 26.81 4.77
N TYR A 179 2.00 26.69 3.85
CA TYR A 179 3.05 27.70 3.67
C TYR A 179 2.47 29.02 3.17
N ASP A 180 1.57 29.00 2.18
CA ASP A 180 0.93 30.20 1.65
C ASP A 180 0.04 30.89 2.71
N GLU A 181 -0.67 30.11 3.53
CA GLU A 181 -1.44 30.61 4.67
C GLU A 181 -0.52 31.27 5.71
N TYR A 182 0.60 30.62 6.05
CA TYR A 182 1.60 31.20 6.95
C TYR A 182 2.13 32.53 6.42
N GLN A 183 2.48 32.63 5.12
CA GLN A 183 2.95 33.87 4.54
C GLN A 183 1.91 34.99 4.60
N LYS A 184 0.64 34.68 4.29
CA LYS A 184 -0.47 35.66 4.36
C LYS A 184 -0.69 36.18 5.78
N ASN A 185 -0.60 35.31 6.78
CA ASN A 185 -0.81 35.69 8.17
C ASN A 185 0.33 36.55 8.73
N ASN A 186 1.58 36.32 8.28
CA ASN A 186 2.76 37.06 8.75
C ASN A 186 3.12 38.28 7.88
N ALA A 187 2.48 38.49 6.73
CA ALA A 187 2.63 39.71 5.93
C ALA A 187 1.71 40.85 6.42
N ASN A 188 0.76 40.55 7.32
CA ASN A 188 -0.21 41.50 7.88
C ASN A 188 0.12 41.90 9.35
N VAL A 189 1.34 41.62 9.81
CA VAL A 189 1.91 42.02 11.11
C VAL A 189 3.17 42.84 10.84
#